data_AF-A0A8D3X2W3-F1
#
_entry.id   AF-A0A8D3X2W3-F1
#
_cell.length_a   1.000
_cell.length_b   1.000
_cell.length_c   1.000
_cell.angle_alpha   90.00
_cell.angle_beta   90.00
_cell.angle_gamma   90.00
#
_symmetry.space_group_name_H-M   'P 1'
#
loop_
_entity.id
_entity.type
_entity.pdbx_description
1 polymer ?
#
loop_
_entity_poly.entity_id
_entity_poly.type
_entity_poly.pdbx_seq_one_letter_code
_entity_poly.pdbx_strand_id
1 'polypeptide(L)' 'MSICSLCNGFSDVQMTCKTCGGVLGDMGKVSDYFDDYSAYMEIDQLKVENGYPSDLANHQCIHLFYCSTCHSEELQQIQE' A
#
# COMPACT_ATOMS: atom_id res chain seq x y z
N MET A 1 6.69 -16.93 1.10
CA MET A 1 5.37 -16.58 1.69
C MET A 1 5.63 -15.48 2.68
N SER A 2 5.46 -14.26 2.22
CA SER A 2 5.63 -13.05 3.01
C SER A 2 4.24 -12.43 3.14
N ILE A 3 3.90 -11.88 4.31
CA ILE A 3 2.53 -11.45 4.62
C ILE A 3 2.54 -10.03 5.19
N CYS A 4 1.93 -9.10 4.45
CA CYS A 4 1.82 -7.72 4.93
C CYS A 4 1.00 -7.64 6.22
N SER A 5 1.59 -7.09 7.28
CA SER A 5 0.97 -6.97 8.60
C SER A 5 -0.20 -5.98 8.63
N LEU A 6 -0.17 -4.94 7.78
CA LEU A 6 -1.29 -3.99 7.64
C LEU A 6 -2.48 -4.60 6.92
N CYS A 7 -2.24 -5.25 5.78
CA CYS A 7 -3.30 -5.92 5.01
C CYS A 7 -4.02 -7.02 5.80
N ASN A 8 -3.32 -7.67 6.74
CA ASN A 8 -3.87 -8.77 7.53
C ASN A 8 -4.30 -8.33 8.94
N GLY A 9 -4.28 -7.03 9.24
CA GLY A 9 -4.72 -6.49 10.53
C GLY A 9 -3.86 -6.94 11.73
N PHE A 10 -2.61 -7.35 11.50
CA PHE A 10 -1.68 -7.70 12.56
C PHE A 10 -1.03 -6.47 13.21
N SER A 11 -1.06 -5.34 12.52
CA SER A 11 -0.52 -4.07 13.01
C SER A 11 -1.36 -2.91 12.50
N ASP A 12 -1.47 -1.86 13.31
CA ASP A 12 -1.96 -0.55 12.88
C ASP A 12 -0.77 0.41 12.78
N VAL A 13 -0.70 1.18 11.70
CA VAL A 13 0.31 2.23 11.55
C VAL A 13 -0.36 3.60 11.70
N GLN A 14 0.17 4.41 12.60
CA GLN A 14 -0.18 5.82 12.71
C GLN A 14 0.94 6.63 12.09
N MET A 15 0.67 7.16 10.89
CA MET A 15 1.60 8.04 10.20
C MET A 15 1.07 9.45 10.12
N THR A 16 2.00 10.38 9.98
CA THR A 16 1.71 11.80 9.93
C THR A 16 1.98 12.33 8.53
N CYS A 17 1.03 13.09 7.99
CA CYS A 17 1.13 13.71 6.68
C CYS A 17 2.30 14.68 6.63
N LYS A 18 3.16 14.54 5.63
CA LYS A 18 4.33 15.41 5.43
C LYS A 18 3.95 16.83 5.01
N THR A 19 2.74 17.02 4.48
CA THR A 19 2.25 18.32 4.00
C THR A 19 1.61 19.16 5.10
N CYS A 20 0.80 18.58 5.98
CA CYS A 20 0.02 19.33 6.98
C CYS A 20 0.17 18.87 8.42
N GLY A 21 0.88 17.77 8.68
CA GLY A 21 1.01 17.20 10.02
C GLY A 21 -0.23 16.46 10.54
N GLY A 22 -1.28 16.30 9.71
CA GLY A 22 -2.47 15.53 10.05
C GLY A 22 -2.21 14.02 10.08
N VAL A 23 -3.16 13.25 10.62
CA VAL A 23 -3.08 11.79 10.62
C VAL A 23 -3.37 11.26 9.20
N LEU A 24 -2.55 10.30 8.75
CA LEU A 24 -2.77 9.55 7.52
C LEU A 24 -3.59 8.30 7.82
N GLY A 25 -4.63 8.06 7.01
CA GLY A 25 -5.38 6.81 7.00
C GLY A 25 -4.82 5.84 5.96
N ASP A 26 -4.67 4.57 6.33
CA ASP A 26 -4.34 3.49 5.40
C ASP A 26 -5.54 3.20 4.50
N MET A 27 -5.36 3.30 3.19
CA MET A 27 -6.36 3.01 2.16
C MET A 27 -6.16 1.62 1.53
N GLY A 28 -5.18 0.84 2.00
CA GLY A 28 -4.86 -0.48 1.49
C GLY A 28 -3.80 -0.45 0.38
N LYS A 29 -3.70 -1.54 -0.38
CA LYS A 29 -2.66 -1.70 -1.40
C LYS A 29 -2.93 -0.78 -2.58
N VAL A 30 -1.90 -0.09 -3.06
CA VAL A 30 -2.03 0.76 -4.25
C VAL A 30 -2.44 -0.05 -5.48
N SER A 31 -2.03 -1.31 -5.56
CA SER A 31 -2.40 -2.23 -6.65
C SER A 31 -3.91 -2.47 -6.74
N ASP A 32 -4.65 -2.37 -5.64
CA ASP A 32 -6.11 -2.55 -5.64
C ASP A 32 -6.83 -1.41 -6.39
N TYR A 33 -6.12 -0.32 -6.67
CA TYR A 33 -6.61 0.83 -7.46
C TYR A 33 -6.15 0.79 -8.93
N PHE A 34 -5.23 -0.11 -9.28
CA PHE A 34 -4.76 -0.30 -10.66
C PHE A 34 -5.56 -1.44 -11.31
N ASP A 35 -6.51 -1.07 -12.17
CA ASP A 35 -7.21 -1.89 -13.17
C ASP A 35 -8.38 -2.81 -12.70
N ASP A 36 -9.16 -3.28 -13.67
CA ASP A 36 -10.40 -4.07 -13.50
C ASP A 36 -10.21 -5.24 -12.53
N TYR A 37 -11.00 -5.23 -11.45
CA TYR A 37 -10.96 -6.15 -10.31
C TYR A 37 -10.65 -7.60 -10.70
N SER A 38 -9.37 -7.94 -10.74
CA SER A 38 -8.88 -9.24 -11.14
C SER A 38 -8.77 -10.12 -9.91
N ALA A 39 -9.91 -10.46 -9.32
CA ALA A 39 -10.03 -11.25 -8.08
C ALA A 39 -9.28 -12.59 -8.08
N TYR A 40 -8.85 -13.05 -9.26
CA TYR A 40 -8.16 -14.31 -9.49
C TYR A 40 -6.71 -14.15 -9.96
N MET A 41 -6.20 -12.93 -10.11
CA MET A 41 -4.81 -12.70 -10.50
C MET A 41 -3.91 -12.82 -9.27
N GLU A 42 -2.80 -13.54 -9.41
CA GLU A 42 -1.85 -13.73 -8.32
C GLU A 42 -1.22 -12.38 -7.94
N ILE A 43 -1.09 -12.15 -6.62
CA ILE A 43 -0.49 -10.91 -6.07
C ILE A 43 0.90 -10.65 -6.67
N ASP A 44 1.66 -11.71 -6.95
CA ASP A 44 2.99 -11.59 -7.53
C ASP A 44 2.95 -11.07 -8.98
N GLN A 45 1.91 -11.40 -9.76
CA GLN A 45 1.72 -10.84 -11.10
C GLN A 45 1.36 -9.35 -11.03
N LEU A 46 0.48 -8.97 -10.09
CA LEU A 46 0.14 -7.57 -9.86
C LEU A 46 1.37 -6.74 -9.47
N LYS A 47 2.32 -7.30 -8.71
CA LYS A 47 3.60 -6.63 -8.37
C LYS A 47 4.53 -6.42 -9.56
N VAL A 48 4.51 -7.31 -10.54
CA VAL A 48 5.30 -7.13 -11.78
C VAL A 48 4.75 -5.95 -12.60
N GLU A 49 3.43 -5.74 -12.55
CA GLU A 49 2.72 -4.78 -13.41
C GLU A 49 2.38 -3.45 -12.72
N ASN A 50 2.53 -3.34 -11.40
CA ASN A 50 2.18 -2.14 -10.62
C ASN A 50 3.16 -0.95 -10.74
N GLY A 51 4.21 -1.07 -11.56
CA GLY A 51 5.22 -0.03 -11.74
C GLY A 51 6.30 0.05 -10.64
N TYR A 52 6.33 -0.89 -9.70
CA TYR A 52 7.31 -0.96 -8.61
C TYR A 52 8.18 -2.22 -8.72
N PRO A 53 9.18 -2.26 -9.62
CA PRO A 53 9.87 -3.50 -10.02
C PRO A 53 10.61 -4.25 -8.89
N SER A 54 10.80 -3.62 -7.73
CA SER A 54 11.55 -4.18 -6.61
C SER A 54 10.67 -4.69 -5.48
N ASP A 55 9.36 -4.41 -5.47
CA ASP A 55 8.49 -4.73 -4.35
C ASP A 55 8.24 -6.25 -4.21
N LEU A 56 8.21 -6.98 -5.32
CA LEU A 56 8.16 -8.44 -5.34
C LEU A 56 9.46 -9.03 -4.78
N ALA A 57 10.60 -8.57 -5.29
CA ALA A 57 11.92 -9.09 -4.92
C ALA A 57 12.28 -8.78 -3.46
N ASN A 58 11.82 -7.65 -2.93
CA ASN A 58 12.09 -7.21 -1.56
C ASN A 58 10.99 -7.62 -0.57
N HIS A 59 9.96 -8.35 -1.01
CA HIS A 59 8.80 -8.68 -0.17
C HIS A 59 8.17 -7.45 0.48
N GLN A 60 7.93 -6.42 -0.33
CA GLN A 60 7.29 -5.19 0.10
C GLN A 60 5.86 -5.13 -0.44
N CYS A 61 4.98 -4.56 0.36
CA CYS A 61 3.60 -4.26 0.03
C CYS A 61 3.43 -2.75 0.02
N ILE A 62 2.98 -2.20 -1.10
CA ILE A 62 2.87 -0.76 -1.29
C ILE A 62 1.47 -0.31 -0.92
N HIS A 63 1.39 0.50 0.13
CA HIS A 63 0.15 1.02 0.67
C HIS A 63 -0.06 2.48 0.27
N LEU A 64 -1.30 2.80 -0.08
CA LEU A 64 -1.77 4.17 -0.28
C LEU A 64 -2.24 4.73 1.06
N PHE A 65 -1.69 5.87 1.45
CA PHE A 65 -2.12 6.63 2.61
C PHE A 65 -2.76 7.93 2.17
N TYR A 66 -3.89 8.25 2.78
CA TYR A 66 -4.64 9.45 2.45
C TYR A 66 -4.80 10.36 3.67
N CYS A 67 -4.53 11.64 3.48
CA CYS A 67 -4.75 12.65 4.51
C CYS A 67 -6.13 13.29 4.35
N SER A 68 -7.04 13.07 5.30
CA SER A 68 -8.36 13.71 5.31
C SER A 68 -8.33 15.22 5.58
N THR A 69 -7.19 15.77 6.01
CA THR A 69 -7.05 17.20 6.35
C THR A 69 -6.67 18.04 5.14
N CYS A 70 -5.63 17.64 4.40
CA CYS A 70 -5.14 18.38 3.23
C CYS A 70 -5.34 17.65 1.90
N HIS A 71 -5.98 16.48 1.92
CA HIS A 71 -6.32 15.68 0.73
C HIS A 71 -5.09 15.23 -0.06
N SER A 72 -3.93 15.15 0.59
CA SER A 72 -2.70 14.62 -0.02
C SER A 72 -2.68 13.09 0.07
N GLU A 73 -2.10 12.48 -0.96
CA GLU A 73 -1.84 11.05 -1.05
C GLU A 73 -0.35 10.78 -0.85
N GLU A 74 -0.02 9.77 -0.06
CA GLU A 74 1.35 9.32 0.20
C GLU A 74 1.44 7.81 0.00
N LEU A 75 2.44 7.34 -0.73
CA LEU A 75 2.71 5.91 -0.90
C LEU A 75 3.80 5.48 0.05
N GLN A 76 3.58 4.37 0.77
CA GLN A 76 4.56 3.79 1.68
C GLN A 76 4.80 2.32 1.37
N GLN A 77 6.07 1.92 1.44
CA GLN A 77 6.49 0.53 1.31
C GLN A 77 6.49 -0.12 2.70
N ILE A 78 5.67 -1.15 2.86
CA ILE A 78 5.55 -1.93 4.09
C ILE A 78 6.24 -3.27 3.87
N GLN A 79 7.05 -3.69 4.82
CA GLN A 79 7.69 -5.00 4.76
C GLN A 79 6.66 -6.10 5.05
N GLU A 80 6.61 -7.12 4.19
CA GLU A 80 5.82 -8.36 4.38
C GLU A 80 6.51 -9.40 5.27
#